data_AF-A0A164JQG6-F1
#
_entry.id   AF-A0A164JQG6-F1
#
_cell.length_a   1.000
_cell.length_b   1.000
_cell.length_c   1.000
_cell.angle_alpha   90.00
_cell.angle_beta   90.00
_cell.angle_gamma   90.00
#
_symmetry.space_group_name_H-M   'P 1'
#
loop_
_entity.id
_entity.type
_entity.pdbx_description
1 polymer ?
#
loop_
_entity_poly.entity_id
_entity_poly.type
_entity_poly.pdbx_seq_one_letter_code
_entity_poly.pdbx_strand_id
1 'polypeptide(L)'
;MNNLHRELAPITSEAWSAIEEEATRTFKRHIAGRRVVDVSGPHGTDYSAVGLGRTTPIAAPDAGVLARQRQVAPLVELRVPFTLSREELDNVERGAQDTDLDPVKDAARKIAYAEDRAIFEGYPAAQITGIRAAASNRPIAQPGDPRLAPEAVAQALSELRLAGVDGPYSVLLSADLYTQVSETSDHGHPIRTHIERLIPEGQIIWAPAIDGAFVLTTRGGDFDLQLGQDLSIGYLSHDADTVQLYFQESLTFLVYTAEAAVAMGA
;
A
#
# COMPACT_ATOMS: atom_id res chain seq x y z
N MET A 1 -2.29 16.48 -23.48
CA MET A 1 -2.99 15.18 -23.58
C MET A 1 -2.02 14.05 -23.32
N ASN A 2 -2.17 13.42 -22.16
CA ASN A 2 -1.49 12.18 -21.78
C ASN A 2 -2.48 11.01 -21.91
N ASN A 3 -2.06 9.80 -21.55
CA ASN A 3 -2.89 8.58 -21.57
C ASN A 3 -4.13 8.62 -20.65
N LEU A 4 -4.24 9.62 -19.76
CA LEU A 4 -5.38 9.77 -18.85
C LEU A 4 -6.56 10.51 -19.50
N HIS A 5 -6.34 11.19 -20.63
CA HIS A 5 -7.37 11.89 -21.41
C HIS A 5 -8.28 12.82 -20.59
N ARG A 6 -7.76 13.43 -19.53
CA ARG A 6 -8.54 14.27 -18.61
C ARG A 6 -9.18 15.46 -19.31
N GLU A 7 -8.54 15.98 -20.35
CA GLU A 7 -9.02 17.13 -21.11
C GLU A 7 -10.27 16.81 -21.97
N LEU A 8 -10.65 15.54 -22.12
CA LEU A 8 -11.86 15.11 -22.82
C LEU A 8 -13.07 14.94 -21.90
N ALA A 9 -12.87 14.94 -20.58
CA ALA A 9 -13.96 14.80 -19.63
C ALA A 9 -14.77 16.10 -19.57
N PRO A 10 -16.11 16.05 -19.61
CA PRO A 10 -16.96 17.23 -19.45
C PRO A 10 -17.03 17.62 -17.97
N ILE A 11 -15.88 18.01 -17.40
CA ILE A 11 -15.69 18.33 -15.98
C ILE A 11 -14.92 19.65 -15.89
N THR A 12 -15.43 20.59 -15.10
CA THR A 12 -14.79 21.88 -14.87
C THR A 12 -13.52 21.76 -14.02
N SER A 13 -12.67 22.79 -14.01
CA SER A 13 -11.46 22.84 -13.18
C SER A 13 -11.75 22.71 -11.68
N GLU A 14 -12.85 23.32 -11.24
CA GLU A 14 -13.34 23.35 -9.88
C GLU A 14 -13.79 21.95 -9.46
N ALA A 15 -14.58 21.27 -10.29
CA ALA A 15 -15.00 19.90 -10.06
C ALA A 15 -13.81 18.92 -10.07
N TRP A 16 -12.85 19.10 -10.97
CA TRP A 16 -11.61 18.31 -10.95
C TRP A 16 -10.83 18.48 -9.65
N SER A 17 -10.71 19.71 -9.14
CA SER A 17 -10.00 19.99 -7.89
C SER A 17 -10.69 19.32 -6.70
N ALA A 18 -12.04 19.38 -6.65
CA ALA A 18 -12.82 18.71 -5.61
C ALA A 18 -12.63 17.18 -5.63
N ILE A 19 -12.65 16.57 -6.82
CA ILE A 19 -12.39 15.13 -6.99
C ILE A 19 -10.97 14.77 -6.49
N GLU A 20 -9.95 15.53 -6.88
CA GLU A 20 -8.56 15.28 -6.51
C GLU A 20 -8.30 15.44 -5.01
N GLU A 21 -8.91 16.45 -4.39
CA GLU A 21 -8.81 16.68 -2.94
C GLU A 21 -9.40 15.50 -2.16
N GLU A 22 -10.63 15.08 -2.51
CA GLU A 22 -11.31 13.99 -1.83
C GLU A 22 -10.58 12.64 -2.06
N ALA A 23 -10.09 12.42 -3.28
CA ALA A 23 -9.26 11.28 -3.62
C ALA A 23 -7.97 11.22 -2.78
N THR A 24 -7.23 12.33 -2.73
CA THR A 24 -5.96 12.42 -2.00
C THR A 24 -6.15 12.18 -0.51
N ARG A 25 -7.18 12.82 0.08
CA ARG A 25 -7.53 12.66 1.48
C ARG A 25 -7.90 11.21 1.80
N THR A 26 -8.74 10.61 0.98
CA THR A 26 -9.21 9.23 1.19
C THR A 26 -8.09 8.23 1.03
N PHE A 27 -7.27 8.35 -0.01
CA PHE A 27 -6.14 7.47 -0.24
C PHE A 27 -5.11 7.54 0.90
N LYS A 28 -4.66 8.76 1.27
CA LYS A 28 -3.72 8.97 2.38
C LYS A 28 -4.24 8.45 3.72
N ARG A 29 -5.57 8.46 3.92
CA ARG A 29 -6.18 7.93 5.14
C ARG A 29 -6.06 6.41 5.22
N HIS A 30 -6.22 5.71 4.11
CA HIS A 30 -6.33 4.25 4.08
C HIS A 30 -5.01 3.53 3.79
N ILE A 31 -4.06 4.19 3.10
CA ILE A 31 -2.78 3.58 2.73
C ILE A 31 -1.82 3.52 3.94
N ALA A 32 -1.27 2.34 4.20
CA ALA A 32 -0.30 2.13 5.28
C ALA A 32 1.10 1.78 4.76
N GLY A 33 1.20 1.05 3.66
CA GLY A 33 2.44 0.55 3.07
C GLY A 33 3.45 1.67 2.79
N ARG A 34 3.02 2.72 2.09
CA ARG A 34 3.86 3.89 1.75
C ARG A 34 4.43 4.66 2.96
N ARG A 35 3.96 4.38 4.18
CA ARG A 35 4.45 4.99 5.42
C ARG A 35 5.64 4.25 6.02
N VAL A 36 5.91 3.02 5.57
CA VAL A 36 6.92 2.14 6.17
C VAL A 36 7.90 1.52 5.18
N VAL A 37 7.54 1.48 3.90
CA VAL A 37 8.43 1.00 2.83
C VAL A 37 9.07 2.18 2.11
N ASP A 38 10.22 1.95 1.48
CA ASP A 38 10.82 2.94 0.59
C ASP A 38 9.98 3.05 -0.68
N VAL A 39 9.70 4.27 -1.10
CA VAL A 39 8.94 4.54 -2.33
C VAL A 39 9.88 5.15 -3.37
N SER A 40 10.10 4.41 -4.45
CA SER A 40 10.92 4.82 -5.59
C SER A 40 10.03 5.18 -6.79
N GLY A 41 10.31 6.31 -7.43
CA GLY A 41 9.56 6.82 -8.58
C GLY A 41 8.73 8.08 -8.26
N PRO A 42 7.74 8.42 -9.12
CA PRO A 42 7.33 7.70 -10.31
C PRO A 42 8.40 7.69 -11.42
N HIS A 43 8.61 6.54 -12.05
CA HIS A 43 9.62 6.33 -13.09
C HIS A 43 9.12 6.60 -14.53
N GLY A 44 7.82 6.78 -14.71
CA GLY A 44 7.20 7.02 -16.02
C GLY A 44 6.28 5.88 -16.46
N THR A 45 5.44 6.18 -17.45
CA THR A 45 4.46 5.23 -18.00
C THR A 45 5.09 4.17 -18.91
N ASP A 46 6.30 4.39 -19.39
CA ASP A 46 7.12 3.46 -20.15
C ASP A 46 7.92 2.49 -19.26
N TYR A 47 7.95 2.73 -17.94
CA TYR A 47 8.62 1.87 -16.98
C TYR A 47 7.87 0.55 -16.81
N SER A 48 8.43 -0.53 -17.38
CA SER A 48 7.74 -1.82 -17.49
C SER A 48 8.18 -2.86 -16.45
N ALA A 49 9.42 -2.76 -15.95
CA ALA A 49 9.96 -3.75 -15.01
C ALA A 49 11.21 -3.23 -14.27
N VAL A 50 11.46 -3.79 -13.08
CA VAL A 50 12.68 -3.57 -12.28
C VAL A 50 13.65 -4.72 -12.51
N GLY A 51 14.93 -4.42 -12.75
CA GLY A 51 15.97 -5.44 -12.90
C GLY A 51 16.37 -6.06 -11.56
N LEU A 52 16.27 -7.39 -11.43
CA LEU A 52 16.58 -8.08 -10.17
C LEU A 52 18.08 -8.41 -9.97
N GLY A 53 18.95 -7.96 -10.88
CA GLY A 53 20.38 -8.26 -10.86
C GLY A 53 20.74 -9.75 -11.03
N ARG A 54 19.76 -10.61 -11.33
CA ARG A 54 19.92 -12.07 -11.44
C ARG A 54 19.71 -12.55 -12.87
N THR A 55 20.20 -13.76 -13.15
CA THR A 55 20.01 -14.41 -14.45
C THR A 55 19.70 -15.88 -14.31
N THR A 56 18.87 -16.41 -15.20
CA THR A 56 18.58 -17.84 -15.33
C THR A 56 19.27 -18.38 -16.60
N PRO A 57 20.02 -19.49 -16.54
CA PRO A 57 20.50 -20.16 -17.74
C PRO A 57 19.33 -20.59 -18.64
N ILE A 58 19.48 -20.42 -19.95
CA ILE A 58 18.48 -20.85 -20.94
C ILE A 58 19.16 -21.65 -22.06
N ALA A 59 18.38 -22.40 -22.82
CA ALA A 59 18.89 -23.15 -23.96
C ALA A 59 19.61 -22.21 -24.93
N ALA A 60 20.83 -22.58 -25.30
CA ALA A 60 21.63 -21.83 -26.26
C ALA A 60 21.06 -22.02 -27.67
N PRO A 61 21.13 -20.98 -28.53
CA PRO A 61 20.62 -21.07 -29.89
C PRO A 61 21.48 -21.96 -30.80
N ASP A 62 22.74 -22.21 -30.44
CA ASP A 62 23.67 -23.00 -31.24
C ASP A 62 24.80 -23.60 -30.39
N ALA A 63 25.53 -24.57 -30.95
CA ALA A 63 26.69 -25.20 -30.35
C ALA A 63 27.80 -24.18 -30.07
N GLY A 64 28.39 -24.26 -28.87
CA GLY A 64 29.43 -23.34 -28.42
C GLY A 64 28.91 -22.01 -27.87
N VAL A 65 27.60 -21.74 -27.91
CA VAL A 65 26.98 -20.56 -27.28
C VAL A 65 26.51 -20.89 -25.87
N LEU A 66 26.66 -19.94 -24.94
CA LEU A 66 26.06 -19.98 -23.61
C LEU A 66 25.04 -18.84 -23.49
N ALA A 67 23.82 -19.16 -23.06
CA ALA A 67 22.74 -18.19 -22.96
C ALA A 67 22.19 -18.08 -21.53
N ARG A 68 21.92 -16.85 -21.11
CA ARG A 68 21.31 -16.51 -19.81
C ARG A 68 20.30 -15.40 -20.00
N GLN A 69 19.13 -15.53 -19.41
CA GLN A 69 18.08 -14.51 -19.42
C GLN A 69 18.15 -13.69 -18.13
N ARG A 70 18.03 -12.37 -18.24
CA ARG A 70 17.92 -11.48 -17.07
C ARG A 70 16.55 -11.65 -16.41
N GLN A 71 16.55 -11.73 -15.09
CA GLN A 71 15.32 -11.74 -14.30
C GLN A 71 14.89 -10.31 -13.99
N VAL A 72 13.61 -10.05 -14.11
CA VAL A 72 12.99 -8.76 -13.87
C VAL A 72 11.73 -8.96 -13.03
N ALA A 73 11.37 -7.97 -12.22
CA ALA A 73 10.05 -7.88 -11.59
C ALA A 73 9.18 -6.97 -12.47
N PRO A 74 8.19 -7.52 -13.19
CA PRO A 74 7.31 -6.72 -14.03
C PRO A 74 6.40 -5.83 -13.18
N LEU A 75 6.13 -4.61 -13.64
CA LEU A 75 5.11 -3.76 -13.02
C LEU A 75 3.72 -4.30 -13.36
N VAL A 76 2.80 -4.15 -12.41
CA VAL A 76 1.37 -4.35 -12.62
C VAL A 76 0.69 -3.00 -12.74
N GLU A 77 -0.22 -2.85 -13.71
CA GLU A 77 -1.12 -1.71 -13.80
C GLU A 77 -2.42 -2.06 -13.06
N LEU A 78 -2.77 -1.28 -12.05
CA LEU A 78 -4.02 -1.41 -11.31
C LEU A 78 -4.96 -0.30 -11.76
N ARG A 79 -6.22 -0.65 -12.06
CA ARG A 79 -7.26 0.30 -12.47
C ARG A 79 -8.55 0.06 -11.73
N VAL A 80 -9.11 1.11 -11.13
CA VAL A 80 -10.40 1.08 -10.43
C VAL A 80 -11.36 2.09 -11.06
N PRO A 81 -12.33 1.64 -11.87
CA PRO A 81 -13.32 2.55 -12.47
C PRO A 81 -14.34 3.03 -11.44
N PHE A 82 -14.84 4.24 -11.64
CA PHE A 82 -15.95 4.83 -10.88
C PHE A 82 -16.75 5.80 -11.75
N THR A 83 -17.96 6.12 -11.31
CA THR A 83 -18.92 6.92 -12.08
C THR A 83 -19.46 8.04 -11.22
N LEU A 84 -19.53 9.25 -11.78
CA LEU A 84 -20.06 10.45 -11.12
C LEU A 84 -21.22 11.02 -11.93
N SER A 85 -22.20 11.60 -11.21
CA SER A 85 -23.30 12.34 -11.82
C SER A 85 -22.78 13.68 -12.36
N ARG A 86 -23.17 14.03 -13.59
CA ARG A 86 -22.85 15.33 -14.18
C ARG A 86 -23.55 16.47 -13.45
N GLU A 87 -24.76 16.24 -12.97
CA GLU A 87 -25.51 17.23 -12.20
C GLU A 87 -24.77 17.57 -10.89
N GLU A 88 -24.24 16.55 -10.20
CA GLU A 88 -23.44 16.73 -8.99
C GLU A 88 -22.15 17.51 -9.30
N LEU A 89 -21.46 17.19 -10.40
CA LEU A 89 -20.26 17.93 -10.80
C LEU A 89 -20.55 19.39 -11.16
N ASP A 90 -21.67 19.66 -11.84
CA ASP A 90 -22.09 21.03 -12.15
C ASP A 90 -22.51 21.80 -10.88
N ASN A 91 -23.02 21.11 -9.85
CA ASN A 91 -23.34 21.72 -8.55
C ASN A 91 -22.11 22.27 -7.84
N VAL A 92 -20.92 21.67 -8.03
CA VAL A 92 -19.64 22.21 -7.52
C VAL A 92 -19.40 23.61 -8.08
N GLU A 93 -19.61 23.82 -9.38
CA GLU A 93 -19.46 25.14 -10.02
C GLU A 93 -20.48 26.15 -9.49
N ARG A 94 -21.68 25.68 -9.12
CA ARG A 94 -22.72 26.49 -8.47
C ARG A 94 -22.42 26.80 -6.99
N GLY A 95 -21.33 26.24 -6.44
CA GLY A 95 -20.88 26.47 -5.07
C GLY A 95 -21.41 25.48 -4.03
N ALA A 96 -21.94 24.32 -4.46
CA ALA A 96 -22.33 23.25 -3.53
C ALA A 96 -21.11 22.71 -2.78
N GLN A 97 -21.26 22.53 -1.47
CA GLN A 97 -20.21 22.01 -0.58
C GLN A 97 -20.47 20.56 -0.15
N ASP A 98 -21.63 20.02 -0.51
CA ASP A 98 -22.17 18.70 -0.16
C ASP A 98 -22.33 17.80 -1.39
N THR A 99 -21.56 18.08 -2.45
CA THR A 99 -21.56 17.29 -3.69
C THR A 99 -21.26 15.82 -3.39
N ASP A 100 -22.03 14.91 -3.97
CA ASP A 100 -21.83 13.48 -3.78
C ASP A 100 -20.58 12.97 -4.50
N LEU A 101 -19.50 12.81 -3.74
CA LEU A 101 -18.22 12.22 -4.18
C LEU A 101 -17.95 10.85 -3.53
N ASP A 102 -18.99 10.19 -2.99
CA ASP A 102 -18.83 8.85 -2.41
C ASP A 102 -18.25 7.81 -3.40
N PRO A 103 -18.58 7.82 -4.71
CA PRO A 103 -17.92 6.95 -5.68
C PRO A 103 -16.40 7.15 -5.76
N VAL A 104 -15.91 8.39 -5.58
CA VAL A 104 -14.47 8.69 -5.53
C VAL A 104 -13.85 8.07 -4.29
N LYS A 105 -14.49 8.24 -3.13
CA LYS A 105 -14.00 7.72 -1.84
C LYS A 105 -13.93 6.19 -1.85
N ASP A 106 -14.98 5.54 -2.36
CA ASP A 106 -15.03 4.09 -2.46
C ASP A 106 -13.95 3.55 -3.41
N ALA A 107 -13.72 4.20 -4.55
CA ALA A 107 -12.69 3.80 -5.50
C ALA A 107 -11.27 4.04 -4.95
N ALA A 108 -11.04 5.18 -4.27
CA ALA A 108 -9.78 5.49 -3.60
C ALA A 108 -9.47 4.50 -2.46
N ARG A 109 -10.49 4.08 -1.69
CA ARG A 109 -10.33 3.02 -0.68
C ARG A 109 -9.96 1.68 -1.31
N LYS A 110 -10.64 1.29 -2.40
CA LYS A 110 -10.37 0.03 -3.11
C LYS A 110 -8.92 -0.04 -3.63
N ILE A 111 -8.43 1.03 -4.26
CA ILE A 111 -7.07 1.02 -4.79
C ILE A 111 -6.01 1.06 -3.68
N ALA A 112 -6.23 1.84 -2.62
CA ALA A 112 -5.34 1.80 -1.43
C ALA A 112 -5.26 0.39 -0.82
N TYR A 113 -6.38 -0.33 -0.73
CA TYR A 113 -6.39 -1.69 -0.20
C TYR A 113 -5.70 -2.67 -1.14
N ALA A 114 -5.82 -2.48 -2.46
CA ALA A 114 -5.15 -3.33 -3.43
C ALA A 114 -3.62 -3.17 -3.34
N GLU A 115 -3.11 -1.94 -3.20
CA GLU A 115 -1.69 -1.66 -3.01
C GLU A 115 -1.17 -2.26 -1.69
N ASP A 116 -1.81 -1.96 -0.56
CA ASP A 116 -1.37 -2.49 0.74
C ASP A 116 -1.39 -4.03 0.77
N ARG A 117 -2.42 -4.66 0.20
CA ARG A 117 -2.46 -6.13 0.12
C ARG A 117 -1.33 -6.69 -0.74
N ALA A 118 -0.99 -6.05 -1.86
CA ALA A 118 0.15 -6.46 -2.67
C ALA A 118 1.48 -6.35 -1.88
N ILE A 119 1.64 -5.31 -1.05
CA ILE A 119 2.82 -5.10 -0.21
C ILE A 119 2.90 -6.13 0.92
N PHE A 120 1.84 -6.30 1.71
CA PHE A 120 1.88 -7.10 2.94
C PHE A 120 1.58 -8.58 2.70
N GLU A 121 0.54 -8.89 1.92
CA GLU A 121 0.05 -10.25 1.68
C GLU A 121 0.59 -10.85 0.38
N GLY A 122 1.02 -10.00 -0.55
CA GLY A 122 1.54 -10.39 -1.85
C GLY A 122 0.47 -10.43 -2.93
N TYR A 123 0.93 -10.52 -4.18
CA TYR A 123 0.07 -10.65 -5.34
C TYR A 123 0.69 -11.65 -6.34
N PRO A 124 0.46 -12.96 -6.17
CA PRO A 124 1.15 -13.99 -6.95
C PRO A 124 0.94 -13.89 -8.46
N ALA A 125 -0.25 -13.47 -8.91
CA ALA A 125 -0.52 -13.28 -10.33
C ALA A 125 0.33 -12.17 -10.97
N ALA A 126 0.75 -11.18 -10.18
CA ALA A 126 1.69 -10.14 -10.59
C ALA A 126 3.15 -10.45 -10.23
N GLN A 127 3.45 -11.67 -9.76
CA GLN A 127 4.79 -12.08 -9.30
C GLN A 127 5.33 -11.24 -8.12
N ILE A 128 4.43 -10.66 -7.33
CA ILE A 128 4.78 -9.89 -6.13
C ILE A 128 4.71 -10.83 -4.92
N THR A 129 5.83 -10.99 -4.22
CA THR A 129 5.87 -11.66 -2.91
C THR A 129 5.76 -10.60 -1.83
N GLY A 130 4.70 -10.67 -1.01
CA GLY A 130 4.47 -9.71 0.06
C GLY A 130 5.34 -9.98 1.29
N ILE A 131 5.37 -9.01 2.20
CA ILE A 131 6.16 -9.07 3.44
C ILE A 131 5.84 -10.33 4.25
N ARG A 132 4.58 -10.74 4.37
CA ARG A 132 4.19 -11.93 5.15
C ARG A 132 4.82 -13.20 4.62
N ALA A 133 4.80 -13.40 3.30
CA ALA A 133 5.35 -14.58 2.66
C ALA A 133 6.88 -14.56 2.58
N ALA A 134 7.48 -13.36 2.52
CA ALA A 134 8.92 -13.17 2.48
C ALA A 134 9.60 -13.25 3.85
N ALA A 135 8.86 -12.97 4.94
CA ALA A 135 9.43 -12.91 6.29
C ALA A 135 10.06 -14.24 6.73
N SER A 136 11.32 -14.19 7.19
CA SER A 136 12.05 -15.37 7.69
C SER A 136 11.95 -15.54 9.21
N ASN A 137 11.60 -14.47 9.93
CA ASN A 137 11.38 -14.53 11.37
C ASN A 137 10.18 -15.40 11.70
N ARG A 138 10.19 -16.01 12.89
CA ARG A 138 9.08 -16.81 13.38
C ARG A 138 7.83 -15.92 13.51
N PRO A 139 6.70 -16.29 12.89
CA PRO A 139 5.44 -15.57 13.08
C PRO A 139 5.00 -15.66 14.55
N ILE A 140 4.45 -14.56 15.06
CA ILE A 140 3.92 -14.47 16.42
C ILE A 140 2.41 -14.59 16.35
N ALA A 141 1.84 -15.48 17.16
CA ALA A 141 0.40 -15.64 17.25
C ALA A 141 -0.22 -14.37 17.84
N GLN A 142 -1.28 -13.88 17.19
CA GLN A 142 -2.05 -12.77 17.73
C GLN A 142 -2.74 -13.22 19.03
N PRO A 143 -2.55 -12.49 20.14
CA PRO A 143 -3.21 -12.87 21.38
C PRO A 143 -4.73 -12.68 21.27
N GLY A 144 -5.50 -13.63 21.80
CA GLY A 144 -6.96 -13.51 21.90
C GLY A 144 -7.42 -12.45 22.90
N ASP A 145 -6.54 -12.07 23.84
CA ASP A 145 -6.76 -10.97 24.79
C ASP A 145 -5.97 -9.74 24.34
N PRO A 146 -6.64 -8.61 24.00
CA PRO A 146 -5.97 -7.38 23.58
C PRO A 146 -4.94 -6.85 24.59
N ARG A 147 -5.10 -7.14 25.89
CA ARG A 147 -4.15 -6.70 26.94
C ARG A 147 -2.75 -7.29 26.76
N LEU A 148 -2.64 -8.41 26.04
CA LEU A 148 -1.36 -9.07 25.75
C LEU A 148 -0.71 -8.53 24.46
N ALA A 149 -1.33 -7.59 23.74
CA ALA A 149 -0.74 -7.00 22.54
C ALA A 149 0.65 -6.37 22.76
N PRO A 150 0.93 -5.64 23.87
CA PRO A 150 2.28 -5.15 24.14
C PRO A 150 3.32 -6.26 24.29
N GLU A 151 2.94 -7.41 24.85
CA GLU A 151 3.83 -8.57 24.98
C GLU A 151 4.14 -9.18 23.61
N ALA A 152 3.13 -9.36 22.75
CA ALA A 152 3.32 -9.83 21.38
C ALA A 152 4.24 -8.89 20.57
N VAL A 153 4.06 -7.57 20.72
CA VAL A 153 4.96 -6.57 20.11
C VAL A 153 6.37 -6.69 20.67
N ALA A 154 6.54 -6.84 21.98
CA ALA A 154 7.86 -6.99 22.59
C ALA A 154 8.59 -8.26 22.11
N GLN A 155 7.86 -9.37 21.94
CA GLN A 155 8.39 -10.60 21.35
C GLN A 155 8.82 -10.36 19.89
N ALA A 156 8.01 -9.66 19.09
CA ALA A 156 8.35 -9.33 17.70
C ALA A 156 9.61 -8.48 17.59
N LEU A 157 9.74 -7.46 18.46
CA LEU A 157 10.94 -6.65 18.55
C LEU A 157 12.17 -7.47 18.98
N SER A 158 11.97 -8.48 19.82
CA SER A 158 13.06 -9.39 20.20
C SER A 158 13.53 -10.24 19.03
N GLU A 159 12.62 -10.79 18.22
CA GLU A 159 12.97 -11.55 17.00
C GLU A 159 13.78 -10.67 16.03
N LEU A 160 13.34 -9.43 15.78
CA LEU A 160 14.08 -8.48 14.93
C LEU A 160 15.49 -8.20 15.46
N ARG A 161 15.63 -7.94 16.77
CA ARG A 161 16.93 -7.69 17.40
C ARG A 161 17.85 -8.91 17.36
N LEU A 162 17.31 -10.11 17.57
CA LEU A 162 18.07 -11.36 17.50
C LEU A 162 18.53 -11.67 16.08
N ALA A 163 17.76 -11.23 15.07
CA ALA A 163 18.15 -11.28 13.67
C ALA A 163 19.18 -10.20 13.27
N GLY A 164 19.59 -9.32 14.20
CA GLY A 164 20.54 -8.24 13.93
C GLY A 164 19.95 -7.10 13.09
N VAL A 165 18.63 -6.94 13.11
CA VAL A 165 17.93 -5.86 12.40
C VAL A 165 17.80 -4.67 13.32
N ASP A 166 18.43 -3.55 12.96
CA ASP A 166 18.30 -2.29 13.68
C ASP A 166 16.96 -1.60 13.39
N GLY A 167 16.53 -0.73 14.32
CA GLY A 167 15.36 0.12 14.14
C GLY A 167 15.65 1.37 13.27
N PRO A 168 14.74 2.35 13.26
CA PRO A 168 13.50 2.44 14.05
C PRO A 168 12.48 1.35 13.67
N TYR A 169 11.65 0.93 14.62
CA TYR A 169 10.63 -0.11 14.38
C TYR A 169 9.23 0.49 14.38
N SER A 170 8.39 0.09 13.45
CA SER A 170 6.99 0.48 13.40
C SER A 170 6.06 -0.72 13.53
N VAL A 171 4.86 -0.48 14.07
CA VAL A 171 3.82 -1.50 14.26
C VAL A 171 2.63 -1.14 13.38
N LEU A 172 2.24 -2.05 12.50
CA LEU A 172 1.05 -1.90 11.67
C LEU A 172 -0.05 -2.80 12.21
N LEU A 173 -1.24 -2.24 12.43
CA LEU A 173 -2.38 -2.95 12.99
C LEU A 173 -3.55 -2.91 12.02
N SER A 174 -4.20 -4.06 11.81
CA SER A 174 -5.54 -4.14 11.20
C SER A 174 -6.53 -3.22 11.90
N ALA A 175 -7.64 -2.89 11.23
CA ALA A 175 -8.63 -1.94 11.75
C ALA A 175 -9.17 -2.35 13.14
N ASP A 176 -9.46 -3.64 13.33
CA ASP A 176 -9.97 -4.18 14.59
C ASP A 176 -8.93 -4.11 15.70
N LEU A 177 -7.69 -4.53 15.42
CA LEU A 177 -6.59 -4.47 16.39
C LEU A 177 -6.25 -3.02 16.77
N TYR A 178 -6.23 -2.11 15.81
CA TYR A 178 -5.95 -0.70 16.08
C TYR A 178 -7.00 -0.09 17.02
N THR A 179 -8.27 -0.46 16.83
CA THR A 179 -9.38 -0.06 17.71
C THR A 179 -9.20 -0.66 19.10
N GLN A 180 -9.00 -1.98 19.19
CA GLN A 180 -8.77 -2.68 20.46
C GLN A 180 -7.59 -2.10 21.24
N VAL A 181 -6.46 -1.83 20.56
CA VAL A 181 -5.27 -1.21 21.18
C VAL A 181 -5.54 0.20 21.68
N SER A 182 -6.37 0.96 20.98
CA SER A 182 -6.69 2.34 21.34
C SER A 182 -7.68 2.43 22.51
N GLU A 183 -8.60 1.47 22.64
CA GLU A 183 -9.68 1.49 23.64
C GLU A 183 -9.34 0.68 24.90
N THR A 184 -8.44 -0.31 24.81
CA THR A 184 -8.12 -1.19 25.93
C THR A 184 -7.16 -0.52 26.91
N SER A 185 -7.46 -0.67 28.19
CA SER A 185 -6.56 -0.29 29.29
C SER A 185 -6.36 -1.49 30.22
N ASP A 186 -5.14 -1.67 30.70
CA ASP A 186 -4.81 -2.67 31.71
C ASP A 186 -4.53 -1.98 33.04
N HIS A 187 -5.32 -2.30 34.06
CA HIS A 187 -5.28 -1.65 35.38
C HIS A 187 -5.27 -0.10 35.33
N GLY A 188 -5.97 0.50 34.34
CA GLY A 188 -6.06 1.95 34.15
C GLY A 188 -4.94 2.56 33.29
N HIS A 189 -4.02 1.75 32.77
CA HIS A 189 -2.98 2.19 31.85
C HIS A 189 -3.33 1.82 30.40
N PRO A 190 -3.42 2.80 29.48
CA PRO A 190 -3.68 2.52 28.07
C PRO A 190 -2.59 1.63 27.46
N ILE A 191 -2.98 0.52 26.85
CA ILE A 191 -2.01 -0.42 26.25
C ILE A 191 -1.29 0.20 25.05
N ARG A 192 -1.94 1.13 24.35
CA ARG A 192 -1.33 1.96 23.30
C ARG A 192 -0.07 2.66 23.78
N THR A 193 -0.11 3.32 24.93
CA THR A 193 1.05 4.04 25.49
C THR A 193 2.17 3.09 25.88
N HIS A 194 1.84 1.86 26.27
CA HIS A 194 2.86 0.83 26.51
C HIS A 194 3.57 0.46 25.20
N ILE A 195 2.82 0.24 24.10
CA ILE A 195 3.41 -0.04 22.79
C ILE A 195 4.26 1.13 22.30
N GLU A 196 3.79 2.38 22.43
CA GLU A 196 4.55 3.58 22.05
C GLU A 196 5.90 3.67 22.80
N ARG A 197 5.96 3.22 24.06
CA ARG A 197 7.23 3.15 24.81
C ARG A 197 8.16 2.04 24.35
N LEU A 198 7.64 0.95 23.78
CA LEU A 198 8.44 -0.13 23.20
C LEU A 198 9.10 0.28 21.87
N ILE A 199 8.48 1.23 21.15
CA ILE A 199 8.92 1.76 19.85
C ILE A 199 9.09 3.29 19.88
N PRO A 200 10.05 3.84 20.63
CA PRO A 200 10.14 5.28 20.89
C PRO A 200 10.36 6.15 19.64
N GLU A 201 11.04 5.62 18.62
CA GLU A 201 11.29 6.29 17.33
C GLU A 201 10.33 5.81 16.23
N GLY A 202 9.38 4.95 16.59
CA GLY A 202 8.46 4.27 15.70
C GLY A 202 7.06 4.87 15.66
N GLN A 203 6.18 4.24 14.89
CA GLN A 203 4.76 4.58 14.85
C GLN A 203 3.86 3.36 14.98
N ILE A 204 2.70 3.55 15.62
CA ILE A 204 1.56 2.64 15.50
C ILE A 204 0.71 3.13 14.33
N ILE A 205 0.61 2.30 13.30
CA ILE A 205 0.02 2.63 12.01
C ILE A 205 -1.30 1.88 11.85
N TRP A 206 -2.36 2.63 11.53
CA TRP A 206 -3.64 2.07 11.12
C TRP A 206 -3.52 1.53 9.70
N ALA A 207 -3.62 0.22 9.55
CA ALA A 207 -3.49 -0.50 8.29
C ALA A 207 -4.76 -1.33 8.06
N PRO A 208 -5.86 -0.71 7.58
CA PRO A 208 -7.15 -1.38 7.49
C PRO A 208 -7.23 -2.46 6.39
N ALA A 209 -6.25 -2.51 5.48
CA ALA A 209 -6.22 -3.45 4.36
C ALA A 209 -5.63 -4.83 4.71
N ILE A 210 -4.91 -4.94 5.84
CA ILE A 210 -4.22 -6.16 6.27
C ILE A 210 -5.02 -6.93 7.32
N ASP A 211 -4.68 -8.21 7.47
CA ASP A 211 -5.15 -9.05 8.55
C ASP A 211 -4.10 -9.16 9.66
N GLY A 212 -4.53 -9.12 10.92
CA GLY A 212 -3.62 -9.17 12.07
C GLY A 212 -2.74 -7.92 12.13
N ALA A 213 -1.43 -8.11 12.26
CA ALA A 213 -0.48 -7.01 12.44
C ALA A 213 0.93 -7.35 11.92
N PHE A 214 1.76 -6.32 11.75
CA PHE A 214 3.17 -6.47 11.41
C PHE A 214 4.02 -5.61 12.34
N VAL A 215 5.20 -6.11 12.69
CA VAL A 215 6.27 -5.32 13.31
C VAL A 215 7.46 -5.38 12.38
N LEU A 216 7.96 -4.24 11.94
CA LEU A 216 9.05 -4.17 10.97
C LEU A 216 9.97 -3.00 11.26
N THR A 217 11.18 -3.05 10.70
CA THR A 217 12.08 -1.90 10.69
C THR A 217 11.73 -0.91 9.58
N THR A 218 11.98 0.37 9.82
CA THR A 218 11.90 1.46 8.86
C THR A 218 13.25 2.16 8.71
N ARG A 219 14.36 1.41 8.85
CA ARG A 219 15.73 1.90 8.61
C ARG A 219 16.03 2.21 7.13
N GLY A 220 15.21 1.69 6.22
CA GLY A 220 15.34 1.83 4.77
C GLY A 220 16.24 0.76 4.14
N GLY A 221 15.98 0.49 2.87
CA GLY A 221 16.68 -0.49 2.03
C GLY A 221 16.14 -1.92 2.08
N ASP A 222 15.13 -2.19 2.92
CA ASP A 222 14.61 -3.55 3.14
C ASP A 222 13.36 -3.87 2.30
N PHE A 223 12.49 -2.88 2.11
CA PHE A 223 11.20 -2.99 1.42
C PHE A 223 11.05 -1.87 0.41
N ASP A 224 10.86 -2.22 -0.86
CA ASP A 224 10.98 -1.28 -1.98
C ASP A 224 9.73 -1.32 -2.86
N LEU A 225 8.95 -0.23 -2.82
CA LEU A 225 7.81 0.02 -3.68
C LEU A 225 8.26 0.85 -4.89
N GLN A 226 8.21 0.22 -6.06
CA GLN A 226 8.66 0.80 -7.32
C GLN A 226 7.46 1.27 -8.12
N LEU A 227 7.29 2.59 -8.25
CA LEU A 227 6.19 3.22 -8.97
C LEU A 227 6.62 3.57 -10.39
N GLY A 228 5.92 3.05 -11.40
CA GLY A 228 6.01 3.54 -12.78
C GLY A 228 5.20 4.83 -12.88
N GLN A 229 3.88 4.70 -12.78
CA GLN A 229 2.94 5.80 -12.66
C GLN A 229 2.34 5.80 -11.26
N ASP A 230 2.45 6.93 -10.56
CA ASP A 230 1.78 7.14 -9.28
C ASP A 230 0.26 7.31 -9.47
N LEU A 231 -0.49 7.17 -8.39
CA LEU A 231 -1.95 7.22 -8.36
C LEU A 231 -2.48 8.45 -9.12
N SER A 232 -3.18 8.17 -10.21
CA SER A 232 -3.68 9.15 -11.15
C SER A 232 -5.15 8.91 -11.46
N ILE A 233 -5.89 9.97 -11.77
CA ILE A 233 -7.29 9.87 -12.24
C ILE A 233 -7.33 10.06 -13.75
N GLY A 234 -7.96 9.13 -14.45
CA GLY A 234 -8.19 9.20 -15.90
C GLY A 234 -9.67 9.17 -16.26
N TYR A 235 -9.95 9.49 -17.52
CA TYR A 235 -11.27 9.54 -18.11
C TYR A 235 -11.50 8.38 -19.08
N LEU A 236 -12.68 7.75 -19.03
CA LEU A 236 -13.09 6.68 -19.95
C LEU A 236 -14.13 7.18 -20.96
N SER A 237 -15.28 7.59 -20.46
CA SER A 237 -16.45 7.94 -21.28
C SER A 237 -17.44 8.79 -20.48
N HIS A 238 -18.42 9.39 -21.16
CA HIS A 238 -19.56 10.04 -20.52
C HIS A 238 -20.81 9.88 -21.37
N ASP A 239 -21.96 10.09 -20.75
CA ASP A 239 -23.25 10.25 -21.41
C ASP A 239 -23.94 11.55 -20.97
N ALA A 240 -25.25 11.64 -21.15
CA ALA A 240 -26.03 12.82 -20.79
C ALA A 240 -26.00 13.08 -19.28
N ASP A 241 -25.91 12.04 -18.46
CA ASP A 241 -26.18 12.09 -17.03
C ASP A 241 -24.93 11.79 -16.19
N THR A 242 -23.96 11.05 -16.73
CA THR A 242 -22.83 10.52 -15.97
C THR A 242 -21.48 10.66 -16.69
N VAL A 243 -20.41 10.69 -15.90
CA VAL A 243 -19.02 10.59 -16.37
C VAL A 243 -18.36 9.37 -15.72
N GLN A 244 -17.73 8.53 -16.53
CA GLN A 244 -16.93 7.39 -16.10
C GLN A 244 -15.45 7.79 -16.05
N LEU A 245 -14.88 7.68 -14.86
CA LEU A 245 -13.48 7.94 -14.55
C LEU A 245 -12.84 6.66 -13.99
N TYR A 246 -11.54 6.71 -13.73
CA TYR A 246 -10.83 5.64 -13.04
C TYR A 246 -9.64 6.16 -12.26
N PHE A 247 -9.31 5.48 -11.17
CA PHE A 247 -7.96 5.52 -10.62
C PHE A 247 -7.05 4.54 -11.35
N GLN A 248 -5.80 4.94 -11.56
CA GLN A 248 -4.76 4.10 -12.11
C GLN A 248 -3.42 4.36 -11.44
N GLU A 249 -2.67 3.30 -11.23
CA GLU A 249 -1.25 3.33 -10.89
C GLU A 249 -0.54 2.14 -11.56
N SER A 250 0.78 2.23 -11.72
CA SER A 250 1.60 1.09 -12.08
C SER A 250 2.72 0.91 -11.09
N LEU A 251 2.86 -0.31 -10.55
CA LEU A 251 3.79 -0.58 -9.47
C LEU A 251 4.30 -2.01 -9.46
N THR A 252 5.41 -2.23 -8.76
CA THR A 252 5.79 -3.56 -8.25
C THR A 252 6.38 -3.37 -6.85
N PHE A 253 6.40 -4.44 -6.07
CA PHE A 253 6.96 -4.42 -4.72
C PHE A 253 8.02 -5.51 -4.56
N LEU A 254 9.10 -5.17 -3.86
CA LEU A 254 10.26 -6.03 -3.65
C LEU A 254 10.63 -6.06 -2.16
N VAL A 255 10.89 -7.27 -1.67
CA VAL A 255 11.46 -7.50 -0.33
C VAL A 255 12.91 -7.93 -0.50
N TYR A 256 13.85 -7.14 0.00
CA TYR A 256 15.29 -7.45 -0.08
C TYR A 256 15.80 -8.15 1.19
N THR A 257 15.19 -7.86 2.34
CA THR A 257 15.61 -8.40 3.64
C THR A 257 14.46 -9.16 4.28
N ALA A 258 14.56 -10.49 4.32
CA ALA A 258 13.50 -11.36 4.84
C ALA A 258 13.32 -11.23 6.36
N GLU A 259 14.39 -10.96 7.08
CA GLU A 259 14.42 -10.83 8.53
C GLU A 259 13.97 -9.45 9.04
N ALA A 260 13.68 -8.49 8.15
CA ALA A 260 13.33 -7.11 8.51
C ALA A 260 11.89 -6.92 9.02
N ALA A 261 11.09 -8.00 9.03
CA ALA A 261 9.70 -7.97 9.49
C ALA A 261 9.32 -9.22 10.28
N VAL A 262 8.34 -9.07 11.16
CA VAL A 262 7.65 -10.13 11.87
C VAL A 262 6.16 -9.97 11.61
N ALA A 263 5.55 -11.00 11.04
CA ALA A 263 4.11 -11.06 10.85
C ALA A 263 3.42 -11.58 12.11
N MET A 264 2.31 -10.95 12.48
CA MET A 264 1.41 -11.37 13.54
C MET A 264 0.06 -11.75 12.93
N GLY A 265 -0.40 -12.95 13.21
CA GLY A 265 -1.62 -13.50 12.63
C GLY A 265 -2.25 -14.58 13.51
N ALA A 266 -3.42 -15.06 13.08
CA ALA A 266 -4.11 -16.18 13.72
C ALA A 266 -3.33 -17.49 13.59
#